data_AF-A0AAV4VQ95-F1
#
_entry.id   AF-A0AAV4VQ95-F1
#
_cell.length_a   1.000
_cell.length_b   1.000
_cell.length_c   1.000
_cell.angle_alpha   90.00
_cell.angle_beta   90.00
_cell.angle_gamma   90.00
#
_symmetry.space_group_name_H-M   'P 1'
#
loop_
_entity.id
_entity.type
_entity.pdbx_description
1 polymer ?
#
loop_
_entity_poly.entity_id
_entity_poly.type
_entity_poly.pdbx_seq_one_letter_code
_entity_poly.pdbx_strand_id
1 'polypeptide(L)'
;MQAAFACYEKAIKLYPEEVNYYGGLLKCFLAMDQPTTAISYANGILSDRPEWKECLNSFRIEAALATSKLGSLESYLEEEENKEEWTIAVGNILHLANKKDVDGFEKYANIIRSRQMAPLSAASMEKGAYLRGYEYLIRMHMLTDLQQGVRSIFNLNSLDGSPSKTMSLFNEILPTMSVRRNLLQSSSRYQEPIHNLHRVLLKIGKEKMPEFSTRFDHEITKCWLQSARLARKNGFHQRAYSCLLEVENKNSADFFYGKRLNGYGAKVKKNRQYIVYKKGISEHFPSIHDKRSSPLNLSTDKLSCAKKVVSLQPDWEASHFHLAKYFDKVLNATETPDSKAEIMIKVVKNFGTSLRHGCKNVYHSLPRLLDIWFDLGTLQSNDSGNSSKKSPNPWQSTAPWLEKMTNMIQELCGTVPLYLFLTAFPQLISRICHSHPSVSGALQKLISRLLVAYPQQSMWMMMAVSKSSYSTRSKRCKQIFQEAILLNPGLGKYINDTTRLADKLIDLSNKNVGDANKLSISENFSTLLKLIDDRHFSQVMLPLQTQMIVTLPNCYFSQSDFDHNAFSFHTSIHTRL
;
A
#
# COMPACT_ATOMS: atom_id res chain seq x y z
N MET A 1 -23.47 6.16 3.18
CA MET A 1 -23.88 7.57 2.99
C MET A 1 -25.28 7.69 2.40
N GLN A 2 -25.59 7.13 1.22
CA GLN A 2 -26.94 7.23 0.63
C GLN A 2 -28.07 6.68 1.54
N ALA A 3 -27.84 5.56 2.23
CA ALA A 3 -28.80 5.04 3.21
C ALA A 3 -28.96 5.97 4.44
N ALA A 4 -27.86 6.56 4.93
CA ALA A 4 -27.91 7.51 6.05
C ALA A 4 -28.68 8.79 5.67
N PHE A 5 -28.48 9.27 4.45
CA PHE A 5 -29.23 10.40 3.89
C PHE A 5 -30.74 10.13 3.93
N ALA A 6 -31.20 8.98 3.42
CA ALA A 6 -32.61 8.59 3.45
C ALA A 6 -33.17 8.46 4.88
N CYS A 7 -32.35 7.98 5.83
CA CYS A 7 -32.74 7.91 7.24
C CYS A 7 -32.93 9.30 7.86
N TYR A 8 -32.02 10.25 7.61
CA TYR A 8 -32.16 11.62 8.10
C TYR A 8 -33.36 12.34 7.45
N GLU A 9 -33.60 12.16 6.15
CA GLU A 9 -34.82 12.68 5.51
C GLU A 9 -36.09 12.13 6.16
N LYS A 10 -36.11 10.84 6.50
CA LYS A 10 -37.24 10.24 7.21
C LYS A 10 -37.37 10.78 8.64
N ALA A 11 -36.25 10.95 9.35
CA ALA A 11 -36.24 11.51 10.70
C ALA A 11 -36.78 12.95 10.72
N ILE A 12 -36.37 13.78 9.77
CA ILE A 12 -36.88 15.15 9.60
C ILE A 12 -38.39 15.17 9.36
N LYS A 13 -38.91 14.24 8.54
CA LYS A 13 -40.35 14.12 8.29
C LYS A 13 -41.15 13.74 9.54
N LEU A 14 -40.55 12.98 10.45
CA LEU A 14 -41.19 12.53 11.69
C LEU A 14 -41.02 13.54 12.83
N TYR A 15 -39.88 14.23 12.86
CA TYR A 15 -39.46 15.15 13.92
C TYR A 15 -38.89 16.44 13.31
N PRO A 16 -39.76 17.31 12.77
CA PRO A 16 -39.33 18.55 12.09
C PRO A 16 -38.76 19.61 13.04
N GLU A 17 -38.96 19.47 14.35
CA GLU A 17 -38.50 20.43 15.36
C GLU A 17 -37.05 20.19 15.82
N GLU A 18 -36.43 19.06 15.47
CA GLU A 18 -35.11 18.69 15.97
C GLU A 18 -33.97 19.09 15.01
N VAL A 19 -33.17 20.09 15.41
CA VAL A 19 -32.03 20.63 14.64
C VAL A 19 -30.97 19.57 14.29
N ASN A 20 -30.78 18.59 15.18
CA ASN A 20 -29.74 17.57 15.05
C ASN A 20 -29.90 16.73 13.77
N TYR A 21 -31.14 16.45 13.34
CA TYR A 21 -31.38 15.68 12.12
C TYR A 21 -31.03 16.48 10.86
N TYR A 22 -31.29 17.79 10.85
CA TYR A 22 -30.86 18.69 9.78
C TYR A 22 -29.34 18.79 9.70
N GLY A 23 -28.65 18.91 10.84
CA GLY A 23 -27.18 18.86 10.89
C GLY A 23 -26.62 17.53 10.37
N GLY A 24 -27.25 16.40 10.73
CA GLY A 24 -26.92 15.07 10.21
C GLY A 24 -27.09 14.96 8.69
N LEU A 25 -28.12 15.59 8.13
CA LEU A 25 -28.37 15.65 6.69
C LEU A 25 -27.32 16.52 5.96
N LEU A 26 -26.98 17.69 6.51
CA LEU A 26 -25.92 18.56 5.98
C LEU A 26 -24.56 17.85 5.96
N LYS A 27 -24.25 17.10 7.03
CA LYS A 27 -23.06 16.25 7.10
C LYS A 27 -23.07 15.17 6.01
N CYS A 28 -24.23 14.61 5.67
CA CYS A 28 -24.36 13.68 4.54
C CYS A 28 -24.07 14.36 3.20
N PHE A 29 -24.60 15.56 2.95
CA PHE A 29 -24.30 16.31 1.73
C PHE A 29 -22.80 16.63 1.58
N LEU A 30 -22.16 17.09 2.66
CA LEU A 30 -20.72 17.36 2.68
C LEU A 30 -19.90 16.10 2.39
N ALA A 31 -20.25 14.98 3.01
CA ALA A 31 -19.58 13.70 2.77
C ALA A 31 -19.83 13.13 1.36
N MET A 32 -20.94 13.48 0.72
CA MET A 32 -21.25 13.15 -0.68
C MET A 32 -20.58 14.09 -1.69
N ASP A 33 -19.77 15.05 -1.22
CA ASP A 33 -19.08 16.04 -2.05
C ASP A 33 -20.06 16.97 -2.80
N GLN A 34 -21.17 17.33 -2.13
CA GLN A 34 -22.18 18.28 -2.62
C GLN A 34 -22.26 19.53 -1.73
N PRO A 35 -21.16 20.29 -1.56
CA PRO A 35 -21.14 21.43 -0.65
C PRO A 35 -22.01 22.60 -1.13
N THR A 36 -22.23 22.78 -2.44
CA THR A 36 -23.13 23.82 -2.97
C THR A 36 -24.58 23.58 -2.54
N THR A 37 -25.05 22.33 -2.64
CA THR A 37 -26.37 21.91 -2.18
C THR A 37 -26.51 22.06 -0.67
N ALA A 38 -25.45 21.74 0.09
CA ALA A 38 -25.43 21.95 1.54
C ALA A 38 -25.62 23.43 1.90
N ILE A 39 -24.94 24.36 1.21
CA ILE A 39 -25.11 25.81 1.45
C ILE A 39 -26.54 26.25 1.15
N SER A 40 -27.09 25.89 -0.01
CA SER A 40 -28.45 26.30 -0.37
C SER A 40 -29.49 25.77 0.60
N TYR A 41 -29.32 24.52 1.05
CA TYR A 41 -30.23 23.88 1.98
C TYR A 41 -30.13 24.52 3.38
N ALA A 42 -28.91 24.76 3.88
CA ALA A 42 -28.70 25.44 5.15
C ALA A 42 -29.24 26.88 5.16
N ASN A 43 -29.01 27.64 4.08
CA ASN A 43 -29.56 28.99 3.94
C ASN A 43 -31.09 28.99 3.91
N GLY A 44 -31.73 28.00 3.27
CA GLY A 44 -33.18 27.84 3.30
C GLY A 44 -33.71 27.61 4.71
N ILE A 45 -33.10 26.68 5.45
CA ILE A 45 -33.51 26.38 6.83
C ILE A 45 -33.37 27.60 7.74
N LEU A 46 -32.26 28.33 7.64
CA LEU A 46 -32.03 29.50 8.48
C LEU A 46 -32.91 30.70 8.11
N SER A 47 -33.42 30.75 6.87
CA SER A 47 -34.42 31.74 6.48
C SER A 47 -35.75 31.48 7.18
N ASP A 48 -36.12 30.21 7.34
CA ASP A 48 -37.36 29.82 8.00
C ASP A 48 -37.21 29.81 9.54
N ARG A 49 -36.04 29.44 10.05
CA ARG A 49 -35.73 29.27 11.49
C ARG A 49 -34.35 29.86 11.83
N PRO A 50 -34.27 31.17 12.13
CA PRO A 50 -33.01 31.84 12.43
C PRO A 50 -32.39 31.40 13.77
N GLU A 51 -33.20 30.88 14.69
CA GLU A 51 -32.76 30.40 16.02
C GLU A 51 -31.74 29.25 15.93
N TRP A 52 -31.75 28.49 14.83
CA TRP A 52 -30.87 27.32 14.65
C TRP A 52 -29.48 27.67 14.13
N LYS A 53 -29.19 28.97 14.02
CA LYS A 53 -27.95 29.49 13.46
C LYS A 53 -26.71 28.98 14.19
N GLU A 54 -26.69 29.02 15.51
CA GLU A 54 -25.55 28.56 16.33
C GLU A 54 -25.17 27.10 16.04
N CYS A 55 -26.16 26.26 15.74
CA CYS A 55 -25.95 24.82 15.49
C CYS A 55 -25.57 24.50 14.04
N LEU A 56 -26.08 25.28 13.07
CA LEU A 56 -25.99 24.93 11.64
C LEU A 56 -24.94 25.73 10.86
N ASN A 57 -24.49 26.87 11.39
CA ASN A 57 -23.59 27.75 10.65
C ASN A 57 -22.17 27.19 10.51
N SER A 58 -21.73 26.32 11.43
CA SER A 58 -20.48 25.55 11.28
C SER A 58 -20.46 24.74 9.97
N PHE A 59 -21.59 24.16 9.54
CA PHE A 59 -21.72 23.45 8.26
C PHE A 59 -21.73 24.40 7.05
N ARG A 60 -22.28 25.61 7.18
CA ARG A 60 -22.23 26.65 6.13
C ARG A 60 -20.79 27.07 5.89
N ILE A 61 -20.02 27.27 6.96
CA ILE A 61 -18.60 27.60 6.94
C ILE A 61 -17.80 26.46 6.30
N GLU A 62 -18.02 25.21 6.72
CA GLU A 62 -17.35 24.04 6.14
C GLU A 62 -17.64 23.90 4.63
N ALA A 63 -18.91 24.10 4.23
CA ALA A 63 -19.31 24.03 2.83
C ALA A 63 -18.74 25.20 1.98
N ALA A 64 -18.71 26.42 2.54
CA ALA A 64 -18.11 27.59 1.90
C ALA A 64 -16.61 27.42 1.70
N LEU A 65 -15.92 26.83 2.70
CA LEU A 65 -14.52 26.44 2.59
C LEU A 65 -14.30 25.40 1.48
N ALA A 66 -15.09 24.34 1.44
CA ALA A 66 -14.97 23.30 0.42
C ALA A 66 -15.19 23.83 -1.01
N THR A 67 -16.11 24.78 -1.18
CA THR A 67 -16.38 25.43 -2.49
C THR A 67 -15.40 26.56 -2.82
N SER A 68 -14.59 26.99 -1.85
CA SER A 68 -13.68 28.14 -1.97
C SER A 68 -14.40 29.45 -2.30
N LYS A 69 -15.66 29.61 -1.85
CA LYS A 69 -16.44 30.84 -2.01
C LYS A 69 -16.13 31.79 -0.84
N LEU A 70 -15.06 32.58 -1.00
CA LEU A 70 -14.54 33.44 0.08
C LEU A 70 -15.49 34.58 0.47
N GLY A 71 -16.28 35.12 -0.46
CA GLY A 71 -17.22 36.21 -0.17
C GLY A 71 -18.35 35.81 0.79
N SER A 72 -18.92 34.62 0.64
CA SER A 72 -19.94 34.10 1.56
C SER A 72 -19.33 33.62 2.89
N LEU A 73 -18.06 33.23 2.89
CA LEU A 73 -17.37 32.80 4.10
C LEU A 73 -17.19 33.97 5.08
N GLU A 74 -16.86 35.16 4.59
CA GLU A 74 -16.71 36.36 5.42
C GLU A 74 -17.99 36.69 6.20
N SER A 75 -19.13 36.73 5.51
CA SER A 75 -20.42 36.97 6.17
C SER A 75 -20.74 35.91 7.22
N TYR A 76 -20.45 34.63 6.95
CA TYR A 76 -20.76 33.56 7.89
C TYR A 76 -19.84 33.56 9.12
N LEU A 77 -18.60 34.04 8.98
CA LEU A 77 -17.63 34.15 10.08
C LEU A 77 -17.86 35.38 10.97
N GLU A 78 -18.32 36.50 10.40
CA GLU A 78 -18.72 37.68 11.17
C GLU A 78 -19.94 37.41 12.06
N GLU A 79 -20.79 36.52 11.59
CA GLU A 79 -22.00 36.07 12.28
C GLU A 79 -21.76 35.03 13.40
N GLU A 80 -20.52 34.52 13.56
CA GLU A 80 -20.19 33.49 14.56
C GLU A 80 -19.53 34.03 15.83
N GLU A 81 -20.10 33.66 16.98
CA GLU A 81 -19.52 33.93 18.29
C GLU A 81 -18.50 32.85 18.71
N ASN A 82 -18.75 31.58 18.36
CA ASN A 82 -17.88 30.48 18.76
C ASN A 82 -16.71 30.29 17.78
N LYS A 83 -15.69 31.14 17.91
CA LYS A 83 -14.47 31.08 17.08
C LYS A 83 -13.57 29.87 17.37
N GLU A 84 -13.93 29.04 18.36
CA GLU A 84 -13.05 28.00 18.89
C GLU A 84 -13.21 26.64 18.19
N GLU A 85 -14.33 26.39 17.52
CA GLU A 85 -14.54 25.15 16.77
C GLU A 85 -13.51 25.01 15.64
N TRP A 86 -13.00 23.80 15.40
CA TRP A 86 -11.94 23.55 14.42
C TRP A 86 -12.25 24.06 13.00
N THR A 87 -13.47 23.83 12.52
CA THR A 87 -13.94 24.27 11.19
C THR A 87 -13.94 25.80 11.06
N ILE A 88 -14.46 26.48 12.08
CA ILE A 88 -14.52 27.94 12.18
C ILE A 88 -13.12 28.53 12.31
N ALA A 89 -12.26 27.92 13.13
CA ALA A 89 -10.87 28.32 13.30
C ALA A 89 -10.09 28.24 11.98
N VAL A 90 -10.21 27.15 11.21
CA VAL A 90 -9.60 27.04 9.88
C VAL A 90 -10.18 28.09 8.92
N GLY A 91 -11.49 28.37 9.01
CA GLY A 91 -12.16 29.44 8.29
C GLY A 91 -11.53 30.81 8.54
N ASN A 92 -11.40 31.18 9.81
CA ASN A 92 -10.77 32.44 10.25
C ASN A 92 -9.30 32.53 9.82
N ILE A 93 -8.54 31.45 9.92
CA ILE A 93 -7.14 31.39 9.46
C ILE A 93 -7.06 31.71 7.96
N LEU A 94 -7.90 31.08 7.14
CA LEU A 94 -7.92 31.31 5.69
C LEU A 94 -8.47 32.71 5.33
N HIS A 95 -9.40 33.23 6.13
CA HIS A 95 -9.92 34.59 5.99
C HIS A 95 -8.84 35.65 6.22
N LEU A 96 -8.09 35.54 7.32
CA LEU A 96 -6.95 36.40 7.64
C LEU A 96 -5.87 36.32 6.54
N ALA A 97 -5.59 35.11 6.05
CA ALA A 97 -4.70 34.90 4.91
C ALA A 97 -5.21 35.65 3.65
N ASN A 98 -6.51 35.58 3.34
CA ASN A 98 -7.08 36.29 2.21
C ASN A 98 -7.01 37.83 2.35
N LYS A 99 -7.18 38.35 3.57
CA LYS A 99 -7.03 39.78 3.92
C LYS A 99 -5.58 40.26 3.93
N LYS A 100 -4.59 39.37 3.75
CA LYS A 100 -3.15 39.66 3.88
C LYS A 100 -2.74 40.11 5.30
N ASP A 101 -3.53 39.79 6.32
CA ASP A 101 -3.14 40.03 7.71
C ASP A 101 -2.32 38.84 8.23
N VAL A 102 -1.01 38.99 8.09
CA VAL A 102 -0.02 37.96 8.38
C VAL A 102 0.19 37.78 9.87
N ASP A 103 0.33 38.90 10.60
CA ASP A 103 0.61 38.88 12.01
C ASP A 103 -0.60 38.36 12.79
N GLY A 104 -1.81 38.76 12.38
CA GLY A 104 -3.06 38.20 12.88
C GLY A 104 -3.16 36.71 12.59
N PHE A 105 -2.85 36.29 11.36
CA PHE A 105 -2.83 34.87 10.96
C PHE A 105 -1.86 34.03 11.83
N GLU A 106 -0.61 34.47 12.00
CA GLU A 106 0.40 33.71 12.75
C GLU A 106 0.04 33.60 14.24
N LYS A 107 -0.38 34.72 14.85
CA LYS A 107 -0.84 34.72 16.24
C LYS A 107 -2.02 33.78 16.43
N TYR A 108 -3.03 33.87 15.57
CA TYR A 108 -4.23 33.05 15.66
C TYR A 108 -3.93 31.55 15.42
N ALA A 109 -3.11 31.23 14.41
CA ALA A 109 -2.69 29.85 14.14
C ALA A 109 -1.93 29.22 15.33
N ASN A 110 -1.09 29.99 16.03
CA ASN A 110 -0.37 29.53 17.21
C ASN A 110 -1.29 29.32 18.43
N ILE A 111 -2.33 30.14 18.59
CA ILE A 111 -3.36 29.94 19.62
C ILE A 111 -4.09 28.62 19.37
N ILE A 112 -4.59 28.41 18.15
CA ILE A 112 -5.31 27.18 17.79
C ILE A 112 -4.40 25.95 17.90
N ARG A 113 -3.12 26.06 17.50
CA ARG A 113 -2.12 25.01 17.67
C ARG A 113 -1.97 24.60 19.14
N SER A 114 -1.81 25.57 20.03
CA SER A 114 -1.66 25.31 21.46
C SER A 114 -2.89 24.61 22.05
N ARG A 115 -4.10 24.96 21.56
CA ARG A 115 -5.35 24.32 21.99
C ARG A 115 -5.48 22.87 21.53
N GLN A 116 -4.97 22.49 20.35
CA GLN A 116 -4.99 21.09 19.91
C GLN A 116 -4.05 20.20 20.75
N MET A 117 -3.10 20.77 21.49
CA MET A 117 -2.16 19.99 22.33
C MET A 117 -2.82 19.40 23.58
N ALA A 118 -3.80 20.07 24.18
CA ALA A 118 -4.50 19.57 25.37
C ALA A 118 -5.22 18.24 25.12
N PRO A 119 -6.12 18.10 24.11
CA PRO A 119 -6.77 16.82 23.84
C PRO A 119 -5.81 15.77 23.29
N LEU A 120 -4.74 16.17 22.57
CA LEU A 120 -3.70 15.25 22.13
C LEU A 120 -2.92 14.65 23.31
N SER A 121 -2.60 15.47 24.31
CA SER A 121 -1.90 15.03 25.53
C SER A 121 -2.80 14.14 26.39
N ALA A 122 -4.10 14.44 26.47
CA ALA A 122 -5.06 13.55 27.13
C ALA A 122 -5.15 12.19 26.41
N ALA A 123 -5.25 12.20 25.08
CA ALA A 123 -5.32 10.98 24.29
C ALA A 123 -4.03 10.14 24.38
N SER A 124 -2.88 10.75 24.65
CA SER A 124 -1.60 10.04 24.73
C SER A 124 -1.46 9.14 25.97
N MET A 125 -2.26 9.38 27.02
CA MET A 125 -2.20 8.62 28.27
C MET A 125 -2.98 7.29 28.20
N GLU A 126 -3.74 7.04 27.13
CA GLU A 126 -4.64 5.90 27.02
C GLU A 126 -4.05 4.75 26.17
N LYS A 127 -4.53 3.52 26.39
CA LYS A 127 -4.20 2.38 25.51
C LYS A 127 -4.74 2.65 24.10
N GLY A 128 -3.89 2.58 23.09
CA GLY A 128 -4.24 2.99 21.72
C GLY A 128 -4.10 4.50 21.47
N ALA A 129 -3.29 5.19 22.28
CA ALA A 129 -2.95 6.60 22.21
C ALA A 129 -2.81 7.16 20.78
N TYR A 130 -2.09 6.45 19.91
CA TYR A 130 -1.89 6.88 18.52
C TYR A 130 -3.21 6.95 17.73
N LEU A 131 -4.08 5.96 17.84
CA LEU A 131 -5.34 5.91 17.09
C LEU A 131 -6.30 7.03 17.52
N ARG A 132 -6.41 7.28 18.83
CA ARG A 132 -7.23 8.36 19.39
C ARG A 132 -6.63 9.73 19.11
N GLY A 133 -5.31 9.87 19.26
CA GLY A 133 -4.57 11.09 18.99
C GLY A 133 -4.44 11.45 17.50
N TYR A 134 -4.69 10.50 16.60
CA TYR A 134 -4.43 10.68 15.16
C TYR A 134 -5.20 11.84 14.55
N GLU A 135 -6.45 12.07 14.97
CA GLU A 135 -7.24 13.20 14.47
C GLU A 135 -6.57 14.55 14.78
N TYR A 136 -6.03 14.71 16.00
CA TYR A 136 -5.31 15.92 16.39
C TYR A 136 -3.95 16.04 15.69
N LEU A 137 -3.25 14.93 15.44
CA LEU A 137 -2.03 14.94 14.63
C LEU A 137 -2.28 15.43 13.20
N ILE A 138 -3.40 15.03 12.59
CA ILE A 138 -3.81 15.53 11.27
C ILE A 138 -4.12 17.03 11.32
N ARG A 139 -4.82 17.51 12.34
CA ARG A 139 -5.08 18.96 12.53
C ARG A 139 -3.78 19.75 12.64
N MET A 140 -2.80 19.26 13.40
CA MET A 140 -1.47 19.86 13.51
C MET A 140 -0.69 19.85 12.19
N HIS A 141 -0.81 18.76 11.44
CA HIS A 141 -0.27 18.66 10.09
C HIS A 141 -0.87 19.73 9.16
N MET A 142 -2.20 19.88 9.17
CA MET A 142 -2.91 20.90 8.40
C MET A 142 -2.48 22.33 8.77
N LEU A 143 -2.33 22.66 10.06
CA LEU A 143 -1.86 23.97 10.50
C LEU A 143 -0.44 24.27 10.03
N THR A 144 0.44 23.27 10.04
CA THR A 144 1.82 23.42 9.56
C THR A 144 1.85 23.69 8.06
N ASP A 145 1.08 22.93 7.30
CA ASP A 145 0.97 23.11 5.85
C ASP A 145 0.34 24.48 5.52
N LEU A 146 -0.67 24.93 6.27
CA LEU A 146 -1.24 26.27 6.13
C LEU A 146 -0.20 27.37 6.36
N GLN A 147 0.53 27.31 7.48
CA GLN A 147 1.54 28.32 7.79
C GLN A 147 2.65 28.37 6.74
N GLN A 148 3.20 27.22 6.35
CA GLN A 148 4.22 27.18 5.31
C GLN A 148 3.67 27.67 3.97
N GLY A 149 2.45 27.27 3.63
CA GLY A 149 1.78 27.67 2.39
C GLY A 149 1.51 29.18 2.30
N VAL A 150 0.93 29.76 3.36
CA VAL A 150 0.65 31.20 3.46
C VAL A 150 1.96 32.00 3.49
N ARG A 151 2.97 31.60 4.25
CA ARG A 151 4.30 32.24 4.23
C ARG A 151 4.91 32.32 2.83
N SER A 152 4.70 31.28 2.05
CA SER A 152 5.20 31.20 0.67
C SER A 152 4.39 32.07 -0.28
N ILE A 153 3.06 32.01 -0.20
CA ILE A 153 2.14 32.74 -1.09
C ILE A 153 2.18 34.24 -0.82
N PHE A 154 2.50 34.67 0.41
CA PHE A 154 2.54 36.08 0.78
C PHE A 154 3.96 36.63 0.97
N ASN A 155 5.01 35.86 0.63
CA ASN A 155 6.41 36.30 0.66
C ASN A 155 6.88 36.87 2.02
N LEU A 156 6.54 36.20 3.13
CA LEU A 156 6.76 36.74 4.49
C LEU A 156 8.21 36.80 4.96
N ASN A 157 9.14 36.22 4.20
CA ASN A 157 10.56 36.17 4.55
C ASN A 157 11.45 37.09 3.72
N SER A 158 10.91 37.95 2.84
CA SER A 158 11.76 38.78 1.97
C SER A 158 11.26 40.22 1.84
N LEU A 159 12.08 41.16 2.31
CA LEU A 159 11.98 42.59 2.05
C LEU A 159 12.10 42.97 0.55
N ASP A 160 12.49 42.04 -0.31
CA ASP A 160 12.63 42.25 -1.76
C ASP A 160 11.71 41.31 -2.57
N GLY A 161 10.66 41.88 -3.17
CA GLY A 161 9.68 41.19 -4.01
C GLY A 161 10.20 40.77 -5.39
N SER A 162 11.32 40.06 -5.48
CA SER A 162 11.82 39.56 -6.77
C SER A 162 11.17 38.21 -7.17
N PRO A 163 10.64 38.08 -8.41
CA PRO A 163 9.91 36.89 -8.87
C PRO A 163 10.79 35.62 -8.94
N SER A 164 12.11 35.77 -9.00
CA SER A 164 13.08 34.66 -9.04
C SER A 164 13.17 33.89 -7.71
N LYS A 165 13.10 34.57 -6.56
CA LYS A 165 13.14 33.93 -5.23
C LYS A 165 11.78 33.32 -4.83
N THR A 166 10.67 33.91 -5.27
CA THR A 166 9.34 33.32 -5.16
C THR A 166 9.29 31.96 -5.87
N MET A 167 9.94 31.85 -7.06
CA MET A 167 10.04 30.61 -7.82
C MET A 167 10.80 29.50 -7.08
N SER A 168 11.90 29.81 -6.38
CA SER A 168 12.64 28.82 -5.58
C SER A 168 11.83 28.30 -4.39
N LEU A 169 11.05 29.16 -3.72
CA LEU A 169 10.18 28.75 -2.61
C LEU A 169 9.06 27.81 -3.08
N PHE A 170 8.43 28.08 -4.23
CA PHE A 170 7.45 27.17 -4.83
C PHE A 170 8.05 25.82 -5.23
N ASN A 171 9.31 25.80 -5.66
CA ASN A 171 10.02 24.57 -6.02
C ASN A 171 10.37 23.71 -4.80
N GLU A 172 10.45 24.27 -3.60
CA GLU A 172 10.78 23.53 -2.38
C GLU A 172 9.53 23.10 -1.61
N ILE A 173 8.53 23.98 -1.50
CA ILE A 173 7.42 23.81 -0.57
C ILE A 173 6.31 22.92 -1.14
N LEU A 174 6.00 23.05 -2.44
CA LEU A 174 5.00 22.19 -3.09
C LEU A 174 5.42 20.70 -3.09
N PRO A 175 6.68 20.35 -3.42
CA PRO A 175 7.16 18.97 -3.26
C PRO A 175 7.14 18.53 -1.80
N THR A 176 7.56 19.38 -0.86
CA THR A 176 7.55 19.05 0.58
C THR A 176 6.14 18.70 1.06
N MET A 177 5.13 19.50 0.73
CA MET A 177 3.73 19.18 1.03
C MET A 177 3.30 17.87 0.38
N SER A 178 3.74 17.58 -0.86
CA SER A 178 3.42 16.33 -1.53
C SER A 178 4.05 15.09 -0.87
N VAL A 179 5.28 15.21 -0.37
CA VAL A 179 5.97 14.14 0.37
C VAL A 179 5.32 13.94 1.73
N ARG A 180 5.00 15.03 2.44
CA ARG A 180 4.28 15.00 3.72
C ARG A 180 2.93 14.29 3.62
N ARG A 181 2.20 14.47 2.52
CA ARG A 181 0.95 13.74 2.25
C ARG A 181 1.15 12.23 2.14
N ASN A 182 2.29 11.77 1.62
CA ASN A 182 2.58 10.33 1.48
C ASN A 182 2.88 9.65 2.82
N LEU A 183 3.21 10.40 3.88
CA LEU A 183 3.45 9.85 5.23
C LEU A 183 2.16 9.54 5.99
N LEU A 184 1.02 10.05 5.51
CA LEU A 184 -0.26 9.93 6.18
C LEU A 184 -0.93 8.58 5.87
N GLN A 185 -1.67 8.05 6.83
CA GLN A 185 -2.55 6.90 6.64
C GLN A 185 -3.43 7.09 5.40
N SER A 186 -3.48 6.08 4.53
CA SER A 186 -4.25 6.09 3.29
C SER A 186 -5.76 5.92 3.52
N SER A 187 -6.37 6.89 4.21
CA SER A 187 -7.80 6.94 4.49
C SER A 187 -8.38 8.24 3.95
N SER A 188 -9.55 8.16 3.29
CA SER A 188 -10.23 9.35 2.79
C SER A 188 -10.63 10.30 3.93
N ARG A 189 -10.91 9.79 5.14
CA ARG A 189 -11.25 10.61 6.31
C ARG A 189 -10.14 11.61 6.65
N TYR A 190 -8.88 11.19 6.54
CA TYR A 190 -7.74 11.99 7.00
C TYR A 190 -7.03 12.73 5.87
N GLN A 191 -6.96 12.12 4.69
CA GLN A 191 -6.27 12.73 3.57
C GLN A 191 -7.15 13.76 2.86
N GLU A 192 -8.46 13.57 2.76
CA GLU A 192 -9.31 14.52 2.04
C GLU A 192 -9.30 15.94 2.63
N PRO A 193 -9.45 16.15 3.96
CA PRO A 193 -9.45 17.50 4.52
C PRO A 193 -8.18 18.28 4.15
N ILE A 194 -7.04 17.59 4.06
CA ILE A 194 -5.77 18.19 3.64
C ILE A 194 -5.79 18.57 2.16
N HIS A 195 -6.30 17.69 1.28
CA HIS A 195 -6.44 18.03 -0.15
C HIS A 195 -7.41 19.20 -0.37
N ASN A 196 -8.53 19.25 0.37
CA ASN A 196 -9.46 20.38 0.37
C ASN A 196 -8.74 21.67 0.78
N LEU A 197 -8.01 21.63 1.88
CA LEU A 197 -7.28 22.77 2.40
C LEU A 197 -6.19 23.27 1.43
N HIS A 198 -5.42 22.36 0.83
CA HIS A 198 -4.45 22.72 -0.21
C HIS A 198 -5.14 23.32 -1.44
N ARG A 199 -6.30 22.81 -1.87
CA ARG A 199 -7.07 23.41 -2.97
C ARG A 199 -7.49 24.85 -2.68
N VAL A 200 -8.01 25.11 -1.47
CA VAL A 200 -8.43 26.46 -1.07
C VAL A 200 -7.22 27.40 -1.04
N LEU A 201 -6.14 26.98 -0.40
CA LEU A 201 -4.90 27.74 -0.33
C LEU A 201 -4.33 28.07 -1.73
N LEU A 202 -4.27 27.08 -2.63
CA LEU A 202 -3.77 27.26 -3.99
C LEU A 202 -4.67 28.17 -4.83
N LYS A 203 -6.00 28.16 -4.60
CA LYS A 203 -6.93 29.10 -5.23
C LYS A 203 -6.71 30.53 -4.74
N ILE A 204 -6.56 30.74 -3.43
CA ILE A 204 -6.18 32.05 -2.87
C ILE A 204 -4.86 32.52 -3.49
N GLY A 205 -3.86 31.63 -3.57
CA GLY A 205 -2.59 31.93 -4.23
C GLY A 205 -2.75 32.33 -5.69
N LYS A 206 -3.59 31.63 -6.46
CA LYS A 206 -3.90 31.97 -7.86
C LYS A 206 -4.51 33.38 -8.01
N GLU A 207 -5.42 33.77 -7.12
CA GLU A 207 -6.05 35.10 -7.14
C GLU A 207 -5.05 36.21 -6.81
N LYS A 208 -4.14 35.97 -5.86
CA LYS A 208 -3.17 36.98 -5.42
C LYS A 208 -1.91 37.06 -6.30
N MET A 209 -1.55 35.99 -6.99
CA MET A 209 -0.36 35.88 -7.85
C MET A 209 -0.77 35.36 -9.25
N PRO A 210 -1.38 36.20 -10.10
CA PRO A 210 -1.85 35.79 -11.43
C PRO A 210 -0.71 35.36 -12.37
N GLU A 211 0.51 35.86 -12.14
CA GLU A 211 1.73 35.51 -12.88
C GLU A 211 2.08 34.01 -12.84
N PHE A 212 1.69 33.29 -11.78
CA PHE A 212 1.91 31.85 -11.62
C PHE A 212 0.64 31.00 -11.82
N SER A 213 -0.41 31.58 -12.42
CA SER A 213 -1.74 30.96 -12.57
C SER A 213 -1.69 29.54 -13.17
N THR A 214 -0.87 29.30 -14.20
CA THR A 214 -0.70 27.99 -14.84
C THR A 214 -0.13 26.94 -13.89
N ARG A 215 0.80 27.33 -13.03
CA ARG A 215 1.44 26.45 -12.05
C ARG A 215 0.48 26.10 -10.90
N PHE A 216 -0.26 27.09 -10.39
CA PHE A 216 -1.34 26.82 -9.44
C PHE A 216 -2.39 25.89 -10.03
N ASP A 217 -2.77 26.10 -11.29
CA ASP A 217 -3.72 25.25 -11.98
C ASP A 217 -3.25 23.81 -12.11
N HIS A 218 -1.96 23.59 -12.33
CA HIS A 218 -1.34 22.27 -12.36
C HIS A 218 -1.38 21.57 -10.98
N GLU A 219 -1.03 22.29 -9.90
CA GLU A 219 -1.05 21.73 -8.54
C GLU A 219 -2.48 21.46 -8.02
N ILE A 220 -3.44 22.35 -8.33
CA ILE A 220 -4.86 22.11 -8.04
C ILE A 220 -5.34 20.84 -8.76
N THR A 221 -4.92 20.64 -10.01
CA THR A 221 -5.23 19.44 -10.79
C THR A 221 -4.68 18.18 -10.13
N LYS A 222 -3.42 18.21 -9.65
CA LYS A 222 -2.84 17.09 -8.88
C LYS A 222 -3.65 16.78 -7.63
N CYS A 223 -4.09 17.78 -6.88
CA CYS A 223 -4.89 17.59 -5.66
C CYS A 223 -6.24 16.92 -5.96
N TRP A 224 -6.93 17.34 -7.03
CA TRP A 224 -8.18 16.70 -7.48
C TRP A 224 -7.97 15.26 -7.93
N LEU A 225 -6.91 14.98 -8.69
CA LEU A 225 -6.56 13.62 -9.12
C LEU A 225 -6.25 12.70 -7.93
N GLN A 226 -5.56 13.21 -6.90
CA GLN A 226 -5.31 12.46 -5.67
C GLN A 226 -6.61 12.15 -4.92
N SER A 227 -7.52 13.13 -4.82
CA SER A 227 -8.84 12.95 -4.18
C SER A 227 -9.71 11.94 -4.94
N ALA A 228 -9.71 11.99 -6.28
CA ALA A 228 -10.39 11.01 -7.13
C ALA A 228 -9.80 9.59 -6.94
N ARG A 229 -8.47 9.47 -6.86
CA ARG A 229 -7.78 8.19 -6.60
C ARG A 229 -8.17 7.62 -5.24
N LEU A 230 -8.26 8.45 -4.20
CA LEU A 230 -8.65 8.05 -2.84
C LEU A 230 -10.11 7.63 -2.76
N ALA A 231 -11.03 8.43 -3.32
CA ALA A 231 -12.45 8.09 -3.39
C ALA A 231 -12.66 6.74 -4.07
N ARG A 232 -11.94 6.47 -5.17
CA ARG A 232 -11.98 5.19 -5.88
C ARG A 232 -11.49 4.02 -5.03
N LYS A 233 -10.36 4.17 -4.32
CA LYS A 233 -9.82 3.11 -3.45
C LYS A 233 -10.80 2.71 -2.35
N ASN A 234 -11.62 3.66 -1.88
CA ASN A 234 -12.65 3.42 -0.86
C ASN A 234 -14.02 3.01 -1.43
N GLY A 235 -14.14 2.79 -2.76
CA GLY A 235 -15.39 2.39 -3.40
C GLY A 235 -16.39 3.53 -3.68
N PHE A 236 -16.02 4.80 -3.41
CA PHE A 236 -16.87 5.97 -3.65
C PHE A 236 -16.75 6.46 -5.11
N HIS A 237 -17.33 5.70 -6.04
CA HIS A 237 -17.23 5.97 -7.48
C HIS A 237 -17.91 7.27 -7.93
N GLN A 238 -19.04 7.65 -7.29
CA GLN A 238 -19.73 8.93 -7.55
C GLN A 238 -18.83 10.12 -7.31
N ARG A 239 -18.27 10.18 -6.11
CA ARG A 239 -17.36 11.22 -5.69
C ARG A 239 -16.09 11.28 -6.55
N ALA A 240 -15.52 10.12 -6.86
CA ALA A 240 -14.38 10.05 -7.78
C ALA A 240 -14.73 10.61 -9.17
N TYR A 241 -16.00 10.53 -9.60
CA TYR A 241 -16.43 11.08 -10.89
C TYR A 241 -16.55 12.59 -10.82
N SER A 242 -17.19 13.12 -9.77
CA SER A 242 -17.29 14.55 -9.51
C SER A 242 -15.91 15.21 -9.48
N CYS A 243 -14.95 14.65 -8.73
CA CYS A 243 -13.57 15.14 -8.69
C CYS A 243 -12.88 15.13 -10.07
N LEU A 244 -13.23 14.19 -10.96
CA LEU A 244 -12.66 14.15 -12.31
C LEU A 244 -13.28 15.20 -13.22
N LEU A 245 -14.57 15.53 -13.06
CA LEU A 245 -15.23 16.59 -13.83
C LEU A 245 -14.56 17.95 -13.62
N GLU A 246 -14.15 18.25 -12.38
CA GLU A 246 -13.39 19.47 -12.04
C GLU A 246 -12.03 19.57 -12.78
N VAL A 247 -11.51 18.45 -13.28
CA VAL A 247 -10.25 18.36 -14.02
C VAL A 247 -10.46 18.32 -15.54
N GLU A 248 -11.68 18.03 -16.02
CA GLU A 248 -11.97 17.82 -17.45
C GLU A 248 -11.60 19.02 -18.32
N ASN A 249 -11.71 20.24 -17.77
CA ASN A 249 -11.38 21.49 -18.46
C ASN A 249 -9.89 21.67 -18.77
N LYS A 250 -8.99 20.87 -18.15
CA LYS A 250 -7.53 21.04 -18.25
C LYS A 250 -6.82 19.97 -19.09
N ASN A 251 -7.57 19.03 -19.68
CA ASN A 251 -7.13 17.98 -20.61
C ASN A 251 -5.74 17.37 -20.32
N SER A 252 -5.56 16.75 -19.15
CA SER A 252 -4.28 16.13 -18.74
C SER A 252 -4.25 14.61 -18.96
N ALA A 253 -3.06 14.02 -19.16
CA ALA A 253 -2.90 12.55 -19.31
C ALA A 253 -3.48 11.77 -18.13
N ASP A 254 -3.27 12.29 -16.92
CA ASP A 254 -3.77 11.71 -15.68
C ASP A 254 -5.30 11.70 -15.58
N PHE A 255 -5.98 12.65 -16.22
CA PHE A 255 -7.44 12.70 -16.30
C PHE A 255 -8.00 11.52 -17.10
N PHE A 256 -7.46 11.24 -18.28
CA PHE A 256 -7.88 10.10 -19.09
C PHE A 256 -7.64 8.76 -18.39
N TYR A 257 -6.52 8.64 -17.67
CA TYR A 257 -6.24 7.47 -16.84
C TYR A 257 -7.25 7.33 -15.68
N GLY A 258 -7.57 8.42 -14.99
CA GLY A 258 -8.59 8.46 -13.94
C GLY A 258 -9.99 8.05 -14.44
N LYS A 259 -10.41 8.56 -15.60
CA LYS A 259 -11.72 8.29 -16.23
C LYS A 259 -11.88 6.83 -16.64
N ARG A 260 -10.81 6.17 -17.11
CA ARG A 260 -10.80 4.71 -17.35
C ARG A 260 -11.12 3.92 -16.07
N LEU A 261 -10.54 4.34 -14.96
CA LEU A 261 -10.55 3.60 -13.70
C LEU A 261 -11.83 3.78 -12.89
N ASN A 262 -12.56 4.88 -13.08
CA ASN A 262 -13.80 5.18 -12.37
C ASN A 262 -15.07 4.58 -13.03
N GLY A 263 -14.87 3.63 -13.93
CA GLY A 263 -15.92 3.00 -14.71
C GLY A 263 -16.97 2.28 -13.86
N TYR A 264 -18.12 2.93 -13.64
CA TYR A 264 -19.34 2.33 -13.09
C TYR A 264 -19.63 0.95 -13.69
N GLY A 265 -19.83 -0.03 -12.81
CA GLY A 265 -20.07 -1.43 -13.16
C GLY A 265 -21.30 -1.64 -14.02
N ALA A 266 -21.08 -1.98 -15.29
CA ALA A 266 -21.96 -2.76 -16.17
C ALA A 266 -21.14 -3.18 -17.40
N LYS A 267 -21.33 -4.41 -17.92
CA LYS A 267 -20.61 -4.93 -19.11
C LYS A 267 -20.67 -3.98 -20.32
N VAL A 268 -21.79 -3.27 -20.51
CA VAL A 268 -22.03 -2.31 -21.60
C VAL A 268 -21.16 -1.03 -21.49
N LYS A 269 -20.79 -0.60 -20.28
CA LYS A 269 -20.01 0.63 -20.06
C LYS A 269 -18.49 0.44 -20.22
N LYS A 270 -17.99 -0.80 -20.27
CA LYS A 270 -16.56 -1.10 -20.51
C LYS A 270 -16.08 -0.63 -21.88
N ASN A 271 -16.95 -0.67 -22.90
CA ASN A 271 -16.62 -0.21 -24.25
C ASN A 271 -16.46 1.33 -24.30
N ARG A 272 -17.35 2.08 -23.64
CA ARG A 272 -17.24 3.56 -23.55
C ARG A 272 -15.96 3.99 -22.80
N GLN A 273 -15.57 3.27 -21.76
CA GLN A 273 -14.31 3.52 -21.03
C GLN A 273 -13.08 3.27 -21.91
N TYR A 274 -13.11 2.22 -22.72
CA TYR A 274 -12.04 1.90 -23.64
C TYR A 274 -11.89 2.96 -24.75
N ILE A 275 -13.01 3.47 -25.28
CA ILE A 275 -13.01 4.53 -26.29
C ILE A 275 -12.39 5.83 -25.72
N VAL A 276 -12.80 6.25 -24.52
CA VAL A 276 -12.23 7.43 -23.85
C VAL A 276 -10.73 7.25 -23.57
N TYR A 277 -10.31 6.05 -23.20
CA TYR A 277 -8.91 5.74 -22.97
C TYR A 277 -8.10 5.71 -24.27
N LYS A 278 -8.64 5.11 -25.35
CA LYS A 278 -8.01 5.15 -26.69
C LYS A 278 -7.87 6.59 -27.18
N LYS A 279 -8.88 7.43 -26.95
CA LYS A 279 -8.83 8.88 -27.24
C LYS A 279 -7.70 9.56 -26.48
N GLY A 280 -7.57 9.29 -25.17
CA GLY A 280 -6.46 9.83 -24.37
C GLY A 280 -5.07 9.36 -24.83
N ILE A 281 -4.94 8.09 -25.23
CA ILE A 281 -3.69 7.59 -25.82
C ILE A 281 -3.40 8.28 -27.16
N SER A 282 -4.39 8.41 -28.04
CA SER A 282 -4.18 9.05 -29.34
C SER A 282 -3.80 10.53 -29.22
N GLU A 283 -4.35 11.24 -28.23
CA GLU A 283 -4.10 12.67 -28.04
C GLU A 283 -2.75 12.95 -27.36
N HIS A 284 -2.32 12.12 -26.41
CA HIS A 284 -1.14 12.43 -25.58
C HIS A 284 0.05 11.49 -25.81
N PHE A 285 -0.19 10.34 -26.44
CA PHE A 285 0.83 9.35 -26.78
C PHE A 285 0.69 8.85 -28.23
N PRO A 286 0.77 9.76 -29.23
CA PRO A 286 0.58 9.41 -30.64
C PRO A 286 1.59 8.38 -31.16
N SER A 287 2.77 8.27 -30.54
CA SER A 287 3.80 7.25 -30.86
C SER A 287 3.42 5.83 -30.43
N ILE A 288 2.50 5.66 -29.47
CA ILE A 288 2.06 4.35 -28.97
C ILE A 288 0.88 3.80 -29.82
N HIS A 289 0.11 4.70 -30.44
CA HIS A 289 -1.11 4.36 -31.17
C HIS A 289 -0.83 3.85 -32.60
N ASP A 290 -0.95 2.54 -32.83
CA ASP A 290 -1.01 1.99 -34.18
C ASP A 290 -2.34 2.35 -34.85
N LYS A 291 -2.29 3.20 -35.88
CA LYS A 291 -3.45 3.65 -36.68
C LYS A 291 -4.22 2.50 -37.38
N ARG A 292 -3.71 1.26 -37.34
CA ARG A 292 -4.28 0.09 -38.05
C ARG A 292 -5.15 -0.84 -37.18
N SER A 293 -5.35 -0.56 -35.89
CA SER A 293 -6.09 -1.47 -35.00
C SER A 293 -7.62 -1.27 -35.08
N SER A 294 -8.29 -2.12 -35.86
CA SER A 294 -9.74 -2.26 -35.86
C SER A 294 -10.25 -2.77 -34.48
N PRO A 295 -11.47 -2.38 -34.05
CA PRO A 295 -11.95 -2.58 -32.68
C PRO A 295 -12.21 -4.04 -32.25
N LEU A 296 -11.91 -5.05 -33.09
CA LEU A 296 -12.25 -6.45 -32.82
C LEU A 296 -11.10 -7.34 -32.30
N ASN A 297 -9.82 -6.93 -32.36
CA ASN A 297 -8.69 -7.77 -31.92
C ASN A 297 -8.14 -7.38 -30.52
N LEU A 298 -8.95 -7.63 -29.49
CA LEU A 298 -8.71 -7.16 -28.11
C LEU A 298 -7.51 -7.83 -27.39
N SER A 299 -7.02 -8.99 -27.86
CA SER A 299 -5.93 -9.76 -27.24
C SER A 299 -4.54 -9.36 -27.77
N THR A 300 -4.40 -9.22 -29.09
CA THR A 300 -3.12 -8.90 -29.76
C THR A 300 -2.70 -7.44 -29.52
N ASP A 301 -3.66 -6.51 -29.49
CA ASP A 301 -3.41 -5.08 -29.20
C ASP A 301 -2.87 -4.84 -27.78
N LYS A 302 -3.32 -5.63 -26.80
CA LYS A 302 -2.87 -5.47 -25.40
C LYS A 302 -1.42 -5.91 -25.22
N LEU A 303 -1.02 -6.96 -25.94
CA LEU A 303 0.33 -7.49 -25.87
C LEU A 303 1.34 -6.56 -26.55
N SER A 304 1.02 -6.00 -27.72
CA SER A 304 1.88 -5.02 -28.40
C SER A 304 2.07 -3.77 -27.55
N CYS A 305 0.99 -3.25 -26.96
CA CYS A 305 1.07 -2.10 -26.05
C CYS A 305 1.87 -2.42 -24.79
N ALA A 306 1.66 -3.56 -24.14
CA ALA A 306 2.40 -3.93 -22.93
C ALA A 306 3.90 -4.11 -23.20
N LYS A 307 4.28 -4.68 -24.36
CA LYS A 307 5.68 -4.75 -24.79
C LYS A 307 6.28 -3.36 -25.05
N LYS A 308 5.54 -2.45 -25.70
CA LYS A 308 5.96 -1.05 -25.91
C LYS A 308 6.14 -0.30 -24.58
N VAL A 309 5.29 -0.54 -23.59
CA VAL A 309 5.42 0.08 -22.26
C VAL A 309 6.69 -0.39 -21.54
N VAL A 310 7.00 -1.69 -21.62
CA VAL A 310 8.24 -2.23 -21.05
C VAL A 310 9.48 -1.67 -21.75
N SER A 311 9.44 -1.43 -23.07
CA SER A 311 10.55 -0.77 -23.76
C SER A 311 10.70 0.71 -23.42
N LEU A 312 9.60 1.40 -23.07
CA LEU A 312 9.63 2.82 -22.71
C LEU A 312 10.10 3.05 -21.27
N GLN A 313 9.67 2.19 -20.33
CA GLN A 313 10.06 2.26 -18.92
C GLN A 313 10.42 0.87 -18.39
N PRO A 314 11.69 0.45 -18.50
CA PRO A 314 12.14 -0.86 -18.05
C PRO A 314 12.12 -0.99 -16.52
N ASP A 315 12.27 0.10 -15.78
CA ASP A 315 12.38 0.06 -14.30
C ASP A 315 11.04 0.00 -13.56
N TRP A 316 9.92 -0.08 -14.29
CA TRP A 316 8.61 0.00 -13.66
C TRP A 316 8.05 -1.38 -13.30
N GLU A 317 7.96 -1.70 -12.00
CA GLU A 317 7.43 -2.99 -11.49
C GLU A 317 6.08 -3.37 -12.13
N ALA A 318 5.13 -2.43 -12.19
CA ALA A 318 3.76 -2.73 -12.59
C ALA A 318 3.64 -3.14 -14.07
N SER A 319 4.51 -2.64 -14.96
CA SER A 319 4.48 -3.01 -16.38
C SER A 319 4.86 -4.48 -16.55
N HIS A 320 5.96 -4.91 -15.93
CA HIS A 320 6.43 -6.29 -15.93
C HIS A 320 5.43 -7.23 -15.27
N PHE A 321 4.85 -6.83 -14.13
CA PHE A 321 3.82 -7.63 -13.44
C PHE A 321 2.59 -7.88 -14.31
N HIS A 322 2.05 -6.84 -14.96
CA HIS A 322 0.87 -6.98 -15.80
C HIS A 322 1.16 -7.76 -17.08
N LEU A 323 2.37 -7.64 -17.65
CA LEU A 323 2.82 -8.44 -18.79
C LEU A 323 2.92 -9.93 -18.41
N ALA A 324 3.51 -10.24 -17.26
CA ALA A 324 3.59 -11.60 -16.74
C ALA A 324 2.19 -12.21 -16.53
N LYS A 325 1.26 -11.45 -15.93
CA LYS A 325 -0.13 -11.89 -15.74
C LYS A 325 -0.88 -12.14 -17.05
N TYR A 326 -0.53 -11.41 -18.12
CA TYR A 326 -1.08 -11.69 -19.44
C TYR A 326 -0.53 -13.02 -19.99
N PHE A 327 0.78 -13.23 -19.93
CA PHE A 327 1.39 -14.49 -20.37
C PHE A 327 0.90 -15.69 -19.55
N ASP A 328 0.68 -15.55 -18.25
CA ASP A 328 0.12 -16.59 -17.39
C ASP A 328 -1.32 -16.98 -17.80
N LYS A 329 -2.13 -16.02 -18.28
CA LYS A 329 -3.44 -16.32 -18.87
C LYS A 329 -3.34 -17.04 -20.20
N VAL A 330 -2.36 -16.68 -21.03
CA VAL A 330 -2.12 -17.33 -22.33
C VAL A 330 -1.56 -18.74 -22.12
N LEU A 331 -0.76 -18.96 -21.06
CA LEU A 331 -0.23 -20.26 -20.68
C LEU A 331 -1.35 -21.29 -20.48
N ASN A 332 -2.41 -20.90 -19.77
CA ASN A 332 -3.57 -21.77 -19.53
C ASN A 332 -4.36 -22.10 -20.81
N ALA A 333 -4.24 -21.30 -21.86
CA ALA A 333 -4.94 -21.48 -23.14
C ALA A 333 -4.08 -22.19 -24.20
N THR A 334 -2.79 -22.41 -23.95
CA THR A 334 -1.88 -23.08 -24.87
C THR A 334 -1.99 -24.58 -24.64
N GLU A 335 -1.86 -25.42 -25.68
CA GLU A 335 -1.99 -26.88 -25.56
C GLU A 335 -0.64 -27.60 -25.67
N THR A 336 0.25 -27.16 -26.58
CA THR A 336 1.52 -27.82 -26.90
C THR A 336 2.60 -27.63 -25.81
N PRO A 337 3.40 -28.67 -25.49
CA PRO A 337 4.36 -28.64 -24.39
C PRO A 337 5.53 -27.67 -24.62
N ASP A 338 6.08 -27.60 -25.84
CA ASP A 338 7.18 -26.69 -26.16
C ASP A 338 6.76 -25.22 -26.10
N SER A 339 5.60 -24.88 -26.67
CA SER A 339 5.06 -23.52 -26.61
C SER A 339 4.66 -23.14 -25.18
N LYS A 340 4.18 -24.09 -24.38
CA LYS A 340 3.96 -23.89 -22.94
C LYS A 340 5.27 -23.55 -22.24
N ALA A 341 6.33 -24.33 -22.43
CA ALA A 341 7.63 -24.09 -21.79
C ALA A 341 8.23 -22.72 -22.17
N GLU A 342 8.10 -22.31 -23.44
CA GLU A 342 8.54 -20.99 -23.89
C GLU A 342 7.76 -19.86 -23.20
N ILE A 343 6.44 -20.01 -23.07
CA ILE A 343 5.59 -19.03 -22.37
C ILE A 343 5.91 -19.00 -20.87
N MET A 344 6.10 -20.16 -20.24
CA MET A 344 6.47 -20.27 -18.84
C MET A 344 7.76 -19.49 -18.54
N ILE A 345 8.77 -19.54 -19.42
CA ILE A 345 9.99 -18.72 -19.30
C ILE A 345 9.70 -17.24 -19.37
N LYS A 346 8.84 -16.81 -20.29
CA LYS A 346 8.45 -15.40 -20.38
C LYS A 346 7.72 -14.95 -19.12
N VAL A 347 6.92 -15.82 -18.50
CA VAL A 347 6.25 -15.53 -17.22
C VAL A 347 7.29 -15.38 -16.10
N VAL A 348 8.17 -16.37 -15.93
CA VAL A 348 9.23 -16.36 -14.90
C VAL A 348 10.14 -15.14 -15.05
N LYS A 349 10.56 -14.81 -16.29
CA LYS A 349 11.41 -13.64 -16.55
C LYS A 349 10.72 -12.34 -16.13
N ASN A 350 9.47 -12.13 -16.52
CA ASN A 350 8.75 -10.87 -16.23
C ASN A 350 8.34 -10.75 -14.75
N PHE A 351 7.98 -11.86 -14.08
CA PHE A 351 7.77 -11.81 -12.63
C PHE A 351 9.09 -11.58 -11.89
N GLY A 352 10.19 -12.18 -12.36
CA GLY A 352 11.53 -11.95 -11.83
C GLY A 352 11.98 -10.50 -11.94
N THR A 353 11.85 -9.88 -13.12
CA THR A 353 12.18 -8.45 -13.32
C THR A 353 11.29 -7.54 -12.48
N SER A 354 9.99 -7.84 -12.38
CA SER A 354 9.08 -7.12 -11.49
C SER A 354 9.59 -7.10 -10.04
N LEU A 355 10.00 -8.26 -9.50
CA LEU A 355 10.55 -8.40 -8.16
C LEU A 355 11.88 -7.65 -7.95
N ARG A 356 12.65 -7.35 -9.01
CA ARG A 356 13.86 -6.52 -8.92
C ARG A 356 13.55 -5.04 -8.69
N HIS A 357 12.40 -4.57 -9.15
CA HIS A 357 12.05 -3.14 -9.14
C HIS A 357 11.03 -2.76 -8.06
N GLY A 358 10.26 -3.72 -7.52
CA GLY A 358 9.42 -3.45 -6.36
C GLY A 358 8.84 -4.69 -5.68
N CYS A 359 8.31 -4.49 -4.47
CA CYS A 359 7.79 -5.56 -3.63
C CYS A 359 6.26 -5.59 -3.50
N LYS A 360 5.52 -4.70 -4.18
CA LYS A 360 4.07 -4.52 -3.97
C LYS A 360 3.27 -5.77 -4.30
N ASN A 361 3.69 -6.52 -5.31
CA ASN A 361 2.99 -7.73 -5.77
C ASN A 361 3.71 -9.03 -5.39
N VAL A 362 4.61 -9.02 -4.39
CA VAL A 362 5.43 -10.20 -4.03
C VAL A 362 4.60 -11.44 -3.73
N TYR A 363 3.52 -11.29 -2.95
CA TYR A 363 2.63 -12.40 -2.58
C TYR A 363 1.92 -13.06 -3.77
N HIS A 364 1.92 -12.44 -4.94
CA HIS A 364 1.42 -13.05 -6.18
C HIS A 364 2.57 -13.49 -7.10
N SER A 365 3.52 -12.59 -7.37
CA SER A 365 4.60 -12.81 -8.33
C SER A 365 5.51 -13.95 -7.94
N LEU A 366 5.98 -13.97 -6.68
CA LEU A 366 6.98 -14.92 -6.24
C LEU A 366 6.42 -16.34 -6.10
N PRO A 367 5.27 -16.58 -5.42
CA PRO A 367 4.71 -17.92 -5.34
C PRO A 367 4.37 -18.52 -6.70
N ARG A 368 3.78 -17.73 -7.60
CA ARG A 368 3.43 -18.20 -8.94
C ARG A 368 4.66 -18.50 -9.80
N LEU A 369 5.72 -17.70 -9.67
CA LEU A 369 7.00 -17.96 -10.33
C LEU A 369 7.59 -19.30 -9.87
N LEU A 370 7.59 -19.56 -8.56
CA LEU A 370 8.08 -20.81 -7.99
C LEU A 370 7.24 -22.02 -8.41
N ASP A 371 5.90 -21.89 -8.42
CA ASP A 371 5.01 -22.95 -8.89
C ASP A 371 5.32 -23.35 -10.33
N ILE A 372 5.44 -22.37 -11.24
CA ILE A 372 5.73 -22.65 -12.65
C ILE A 372 7.08 -23.37 -12.81
N TRP A 373 8.09 -22.97 -12.03
CA TRP A 373 9.40 -23.61 -12.06
C TRP A 373 9.35 -25.05 -11.53
N PHE A 374 8.67 -25.29 -10.41
CA PHE A 374 8.48 -26.63 -9.86
C PHE A 374 7.65 -27.51 -10.78
N ASP A 375 6.55 -27.00 -11.34
CA ASP A 375 5.67 -27.75 -12.23
C ASP A 375 6.43 -28.23 -13.47
N LEU A 376 7.21 -27.37 -14.12
CA LEU A 376 8.04 -27.78 -15.26
C LEU A 376 9.05 -28.86 -14.87
N GLY A 377 9.68 -28.72 -13.69
CA GLY A 377 10.57 -29.74 -13.16
C GLY A 377 9.87 -31.10 -12.95
N THR A 378 8.65 -31.09 -12.41
CA THR A 378 7.88 -32.33 -12.18
C THR A 378 7.48 -33.00 -13.50
N LEU A 379 7.01 -32.22 -14.48
CA LEU A 379 6.61 -32.70 -15.80
C LEU A 379 7.75 -33.39 -16.56
N GLN A 380 8.97 -32.88 -16.43
CA GLN A 380 10.16 -33.52 -17.01
C GLN A 380 10.57 -34.79 -16.27
N SER A 381 10.40 -34.83 -14.96
CA SER A 381 10.89 -35.93 -14.11
C SER A 381 9.98 -37.16 -14.04
N ASN A 382 8.72 -37.07 -14.49
CA ASN A 382 7.70 -38.12 -14.35
C ASN A 382 7.95 -39.40 -15.19
N ASP A 383 9.19 -39.70 -15.54
CA ASP A 383 9.60 -40.87 -16.32
C ASP A 383 9.75 -42.17 -15.49
N SER A 384 9.21 -42.27 -14.27
CA SER A 384 9.42 -43.46 -13.44
C SER A 384 8.21 -43.80 -12.56
N GLY A 385 7.31 -44.63 -13.09
CA GLY A 385 6.21 -45.20 -12.32
C GLY A 385 5.47 -46.39 -12.92
N ASN A 386 5.58 -46.69 -14.22
CA ASN A 386 5.04 -47.94 -14.77
C ASN A 386 5.84 -48.42 -15.99
N SER A 387 6.62 -49.47 -15.76
CA SER A 387 7.56 -50.12 -16.67
C SER A 387 6.91 -50.91 -17.81
N SER A 388 5.87 -50.40 -18.48
CA SER A 388 5.23 -51.15 -19.59
C SER A 388 4.79 -50.38 -20.83
N LYS A 389 4.96 -49.05 -20.93
CA LYS A 389 4.75 -48.33 -22.22
C LYS A 389 5.82 -47.25 -22.44
N LYS A 390 6.74 -47.55 -23.37
CA LYS A 390 7.73 -46.61 -23.94
C LYS A 390 7.05 -45.58 -24.84
N SER A 391 6.28 -44.66 -24.28
CA SER A 391 6.03 -43.38 -24.95
C SER A 391 7.11 -42.40 -24.49
N PRO A 392 7.89 -41.77 -25.40
CA PRO A 392 8.83 -40.74 -24.99
C PRO A 392 8.06 -39.62 -24.28
N ASN A 393 8.51 -39.20 -23.10
CA ASN A 393 7.87 -38.13 -22.36
C ASN A 393 7.86 -36.86 -23.24
N PRO A 394 6.67 -36.31 -23.58
CA PRO A 394 6.55 -35.12 -24.44
C PRO A 394 7.28 -33.89 -23.90
N TRP A 395 7.68 -33.90 -22.64
CA TRP A 395 8.35 -32.79 -21.96
C TRP A 395 9.88 -32.90 -21.96
N GLN A 396 10.49 -33.99 -22.46
CA GLN A 396 11.95 -34.11 -22.55
C GLN A 396 12.58 -33.01 -23.43
N SER A 397 11.90 -32.60 -24.51
CA SER A 397 12.32 -31.48 -25.38
C SER A 397 12.43 -30.14 -24.63
N THR A 398 11.83 -30.04 -23.43
CA THR A 398 11.81 -28.82 -22.64
C THR A 398 12.97 -28.69 -21.65
N ALA A 399 13.87 -29.68 -21.58
CA ALA A 399 15.09 -29.64 -20.75
C ALA A 399 15.90 -28.33 -20.83
N PRO A 400 16.24 -27.78 -22.03
CA PRO A 400 16.99 -26.52 -22.12
C PRO A 400 16.23 -25.33 -21.52
N TRP A 401 14.90 -25.37 -21.56
CA TRP A 401 14.06 -24.34 -20.97
C TRP A 401 14.11 -24.40 -19.43
N LEU A 402 14.10 -25.59 -18.83
CA LEU A 402 14.21 -25.76 -17.38
C LEU A 402 15.58 -25.31 -16.84
N GLU A 403 16.66 -25.60 -17.54
CA GLU A 403 18.00 -25.11 -17.17
C GLU A 403 18.05 -23.59 -17.21
N LYS A 404 17.51 -22.98 -18.28
CA LYS A 404 17.41 -21.53 -18.40
C LYS A 404 16.58 -20.91 -17.28
N MET A 405 15.45 -21.52 -16.89
CA MET A 405 14.66 -21.10 -15.74
C MET A 405 15.43 -21.16 -14.43
N THR A 406 16.12 -22.27 -14.21
CA THR A 406 16.88 -22.51 -12.98
C THR A 406 18.01 -21.48 -12.84
N ASN A 407 18.70 -21.15 -13.93
CA ASN A 407 19.71 -20.09 -13.96
C ASN A 407 19.11 -18.71 -13.67
N MET A 408 17.94 -18.38 -14.25
CA MET A 408 17.24 -17.12 -13.95
C MET A 408 16.88 -17.01 -12.46
N ILE A 409 16.41 -18.10 -11.84
CA ILE A 409 16.07 -18.11 -10.40
C ILE A 409 17.32 -17.92 -9.55
N GLN A 410 18.43 -18.57 -9.88
CA GLN A 410 19.70 -18.37 -9.17
C GLN A 410 20.19 -16.92 -9.30
N GLU A 411 20.07 -16.30 -10.47
CA GLU A 411 20.39 -14.88 -10.68
C GLU A 411 19.43 -13.96 -9.87
N LEU A 412 18.14 -14.31 -9.79
CA LEU A 412 17.17 -13.59 -8.96
C LEU A 412 17.55 -13.63 -7.48
N CYS A 413 18.06 -14.76 -6.99
CA CYS A 413 18.54 -14.90 -5.60
C CYS A 413 19.79 -14.04 -5.30
N GLY A 414 20.51 -13.58 -6.32
CA GLY A 414 21.63 -12.64 -6.16
C GLY A 414 21.21 -11.17 -6.29
N THR A 415 20.13 -10.89 -7.03
CA THR A 415 19.70 -9.52 -7.37
C THR A 415 18.56 -9.00 -6.51
N VAL A 416 17.77 -9.88 -5.90
CA VAL A 416 16.61 -9.53 -5.08
C VAL A 416 16.93 -9.79 -3.60
N PRO A 417 16.47 -8.95 -2.65
CA PRO A 417 16.70 -9.17 -1.23
C PRO A 417 16.15 -10.51 -0.72
N LEU A 418 16.97 -11.23 0.06
CA LEU A 418 16.67 -12.58 0.51
C LEU A 418 15.41 -12.68 1.38
N TYR A 419 15.06 -11.64 2.14
CA TYR A 419 13.86 -11.64 2.99
C TYR A 419 12.56 -11.80 2.18
N LEU A 420 12.54 -11.42 0.89
CA LEU A 420 11.37 -11.65 0.04
C LEU A 420 11.10 -13.14 -0.16
N PHE A 421 12.15 -13.96 -0.25
CA PHE A 421 11.98 -15.40 -0.37
C PHE A 421 11.42 -16.03 0.91
N LEU A 422 11.54 -15.36 2.06
CA LEU A 422 10.89 -15.81 3.28
C LEU A 422 9.35 -15.74 3.21
N THR A 423 8.77 -14.85 2.37
CA THR A 423 7.32 -14.81 2.20
C THR A 423 6.76 -16.08 1.56
N ALA A 424 7.59 -16.79 0.77
CA ALA A 424 7.26 -18.05 0.13
C ALA A 424 8.03 -19.25 0.75
N PHE A 425 8.61 -19.08 1.95
CA PHE A 425 9.38 -20.14 2.60
C PHE A 425 8.61 -21.45 2.81
N PRO A 426 7.31 -21.46 3.21
CA PRO A 426 6.57 -22.71 3.34
C PRO A 426 6.48 -23.48 2.02
N GLN A 427 6.33 -22.76 0.90
CA GLN A 427 6.26 -23.33 -0.44
C GLN A 427 7.60 -23.94 -0.83
N LEU A 428 8.72 -23.24 -0.59
CA LEU A 428 10.08 -23.75 -0.83
C LEU A 428 10.34 -25.05 -0.05
N ILE A 429 10.02 -25.04 1.25
CA ILE A 429 10.22 -26.20 2.12
C ILE A 429 9.41 -27.42 1.65
N SER A 430 8.16 -27.20 1.24
CA SER A 430 7.28 -28.28 0.81
C SER A 430 7.84 -29.07 -0.39
N ARG A 431 8.66 -28.42 -1.22
CA ARG A 431 9.24 -28.96 -2.46
C ARG A 431 10.71 -29.39 -2.33
N ILE A 432 11.28 -29.46 -1.13
CA ILE A 432 12.68 -29.91 -0.90
C ILE A 432 12.96 -31.30 -1.51
N CYS A 433 11.96 -32.19 -1.56
CA CYS A 433 12.10 -33.53 -2.12
C CYS A 433 11.80 -33.59 -3.63
N HIS A 434 12.11 -32.52 -4.37
CA HIS A 434 11.88 -32.48 -5.81
C HIS A 434 12.68 -33.59 -6.52
N SER A 435 12.04 -34.29 -7.45
CA SER A 435 12.60 -35.40 -8.23
C SER A 435 13.75 -34.97 -9.14
N HIS A 436 13.62 -33.83 -9.81
CA HIS A 436 14.65 -33.31 -10.71
C HIS A 436 15.91 -32.79 -9.96
N PRO A 437 17.13 -33.29 -10.27
CA PRO A 437 18.37 -32.92 -9.58
C PRO A 437 18.76 -31.43 -9.68
N SER A 438 18.58 -30.81 -10.86
CA SER A 438 18.93 -29.39 -11.05
C SER A 438 18.05 -28.46 -10.20
N VAL A 439 16.75 -28.78 -10.10
CA VAL A 439 15.77 -28.02 -9.31
C VAL A 439 16.05 -28.20 -7.82
N SER A 440 16.25 -29.45 -7.38
CA SER A 440 16.56 -29.74 -5.97
C SER A 440 17.89 -29.13 -5.54
N GLY A 441 18.93 -29.17 -6.39
CA GLY A 441 20.22 -28.54 -6.11
C GLY A 441 20.14 -27.01 -6.01
N ALA A 442 19.40 -26.36 -6.91
CA ALA A 442 19.17 -24.91 -6.83
C ALA A 442 18.35 -24.52 -5.59
N LEU A 443 17.33 -25.32 -5.24
CA LEU A 443 16.51 -25.12 -4.04
C LEU A 443 17.34 -25.30 -2.76
N GLN A 444 18.22 -26.31 -2.72
CA GLN A 444 19.14 -26.54 -1.60
C GLN A 444 20.02 -25.31 -1.35
N LYS A 445 20.62 -24.76 -2.41
CA LYS A 445 21.43 -23.52 -2.36
C LYS A 445 20.63 -22.29 -1.92
N LEU A 446 19.38 -22.16 -2.35
CA LEU A 446 18.52 -21.05 -1.93
C LEU A 446 18.21 -21.13 -0.43
N ILE A 447 17.78 -22.30 0.05
CA ILE A 447 17.41 -22.49 1.46
C ILE A 447 18.65 -22.37 2.36
N SER A 448 19.82 -22.86 1.93
CA SER A 448 21.07 -22.70 2.68
C SER A 448 21.44 -21.21 2.84
N ARG A 449 21.32 -20.40 1.79
CA ARG A 449 21.52 -18.94 1.87
C ARG A 449 20.51 -18.25 2.77
N LEU A 450 19.23 -18.66 2.75
CA LEU A 450 18.20 -18.11 3.64
C LEU A 450 18.48 -18.43 5.11
N LEU A 451 18.93 -19.65 5.41
CA LEU A 451 19.32 -20.07 6.75
C LEU A 451 20.52 -19.28 7.28
N VAL A 452 21.48 -18.93 6.43
CA VAL A 452 22.63 -18.11 6.82
C VAL A 452 22.21 -16.67 7.10
N ALA A 453 21.33 -16.10 6.27
CA ALA A 453 20.88 -14.72 6.42
C ALA A 453 19.87 -14.51 7.56
N TYR A 454 18.93 -15.43 7.74
CA TYR A 454 17.83 -15.35 8.71
C TYR A 454 17.68 -16.64 9.51
N PRO A 455 18.70 -17.03 10.31
CA PRO A 455 18.73 -18.32 10.99
C PRO A 455 17.58 -18.49 11.97
N GLN A 456 17.19 -17.43 12.68
CA GLN A 456 16.17 -17.51 13.73
C GLN A 456 14.78 -17.87 13.18
N GLN A 457 14.35 -17.24 12.08
CA GLN A 457 13.05 -17.46 11.46
C GLN A 457 13.06 -18.77 10.66
N SER A 458 14.08 -18.97 9.83
CA SER A 458 14.15 -20.14 8.95
C SER A 458 14.28 -21.45 9.73
N MET A 459 14.95 -21.45 10.88
CA MET A 459 15.15 -22.68 11.66
C MET A 459 13.84 -23.26 12.20
N TRP A 460 12.91 -22.44 12.70
CA TRP A 460 11.61 -22.93 13.19
C TRP A 460 10.86 -23.75 12.15
N MET A 461 10.83 -23.28 10.91
CA MET A 461 10.15 -23.97 9.83
C MET A 461 10.93 -25.18 9.32
N MET A 462 12.27 -25.14 9.37
CA MET A 462 13.13 -26.25 8.99
C MET A 462 13.15 -27.38 10.03
N MET A 463 12.92 -27.10 11.31
CA MET A 463 12.85 -28.14 12.36
C MET A 463 11.73 -29.15 12.10
N ALA A 464 10.56 -28.69 11.64
CA ALA A 464 9.45 -29.57 11.27
C ALA A 464 9.83 -30.57 10.17
N VAL A 465 10.75 -30.18 9.28
CA VAL A 465 11.19 -31.00 8.13
C VAL A 465 12.31 -31.96 8.52
N SER A 466 13.22 -31.50 9.38
CA SER A 466 14.30 -32.29 9.96
C SER A 466 13.79 -33.54 10.70
N LYS A 467 12.71 -33.36 11.48
CA LYS A 467 12.08 -34.40 12.31
C LYS A 467 10.92 -35.13 11.60
N SER A 468 10.80 -35.00 10.29
CA SER A 468 9.75 -35.68 9.52
C SER A 468 9.93 -37.20 9.51
N SER A 469 8.82 -37.94 9.50
CA SER A 469 8.79 -39.41 9.33
C SER A 469 9.30 -39.88 7.98
N TYR A 470 9.28 -39.02 6.95
CA TYR A 470 9.74 -39.38 5.61
C TYR A 470 11.27 -39.27 5.51
N SER A 471 11.95 -40.41 5.37
CA SER A 471 13.42 -40.51 5.44
C SER A 471 14.14 -39.66 4.39
N THR A 472 13.62 -39.58 3.16
CA THR A 472 14.19 -38.74 2.10
C THR A 472 14.15 -37.26 2.47
N ARG A 473 13.05 -36.79 3.08
CA ARG A 473 12.88 -35.39 3.51
C ARG A 473 13.87 -35.03 4.62
N SER A 474 14.03 -35.91 5.61
CA SER A 474 15.02 -35.72 6.68
C SER A 474 16.45 -35.72 6.12
N LYS A 475 16.80 -36.64 5.21
CA LYS A 475 18.11 -36.69 4.54
C LYS A 475 18.43 -35.39 3.78
N ARG A 476 17.49 -34.89 2.97
CA ARG A 476 17.65 -33.61 2.24
C ARG A 476 17.80 -32.42 3.17
N CYS A 477 17.03 -32.38 4.27
CA CYS A 477 17.16 -31.33 5.28
C CYS A 477 18.56 -31.32 5.93
N LYS A 478 19.11 -32.49 6.26
CA LYS A 478 20.49 -32.61 6.78
C LYS A 478 21.53 -32.12 5.77
N GLN A 479 21.35 -32.39 4.46
CA GLN A 479 22.22 -31.85 3.42
C GLN A 479 22.18 -30.31 3.37
N ILE A 480 20.99 -29.71 3.50
CA ILE A 480 20.83 -28.25 3.58
C ILE A 480 21.57 -27.68 4.80
N PHE A 481 21.46 -28.32 5.98
CA PHE A 481 22.19 -27.88 7.16
C PHE A 481 23.70 -28.00 6.99
N GLN A 482 24.20 -29.08 6.41
CA GLN A 482 25.62 -29.23 6.12
C GLN A 482 26.12 -28.11 5.19
N GLU A 483 25.36 -27.81 4.13
CA GLU A 483 25.72 -26.72 3.22
C GLU A 483 25.68 -25.35 3.90
N ALA A 484 24.68 -25.09 4.75
CA ALA A 484 24.60 -23.83 5.51
C ALA A 484 25.76 -23.70 6.53
N ILE A 485 26.18 -24.80 7.16
CA ILE A 485 27.33 -24.83 8.08
C ILE A 485 28.65 -24.59 7.32
N LEU A 486 28.78 -25.10 6.09
CA LEU A 486 29.94 -24.82 5.24
C LEU A 486 30.03 -23.33 4.89
N LEU A 487 28.89 -22.66 4.69
CA LEU A 487 28.85 -21.22 4.43
C LEU A 487 29.11 -20.37 5.69
N ASN A 488 28.64 -20.82 6.86
CA ASN A 488 28.89 -20.16 8.14
C ASN A 488 29.08 -21.19 9.27
N PRO A 489 30.34 -21.49 9.67
CA PRO A 489 30.62 -22.49 10.70
C PRO A 489 29.97 -22.20 12.07
N GLY A 490 29.77 -20.93 12.41
CA GLY A 490 29.13 -20.52 13.67
C GLY A 490 27.67 -20.97 13.80
N LEU A 491 27.01 -21.22 12.66
CA LEU A 491 25.62 -21.69 12.61
C LEU A 491 25.48 -23.15 13.12
N GLY A 492 26.55 -23.94 13.11
CA GLY A 492 26.52 -25.34 13.55
C GLY A 492 26.09 -25.49 15.01
N LYS A 493 26.57 -24.62 15.91
CA LYS A 493 26.14 -24.59 17.30
C LYS A 493 24.64 -24.28 17.41
N TYR A 494 24.19 -23.24 16.70
CA TYR A 494 22.79 -22.82 16.68
C TYR A 494 21.84 -23.94 16.20
N ILE A 495 22.22 -24.64 15.12
CA ILE A 495 21.44 -25.75 14.57
C ILE A 495 21.35 -26.90 15.56
N ASN A 496 22.45 -27.27 16.21
CA ASN A 496 22.47 -28.34 17.20
C ASN A 496 21.63 -27.99 18.44
N ASP A 497 21.76 -26.77 18.95
CA ASP A 497 20.99 -26.27 20.09
C ASP A 497 19.48 -26.27 19.77
N THR A 498 19.10 -25.77 18.60
CA THR A 498 17.70 -25.74 18.15
C THR A 498 17.15 -27.16 17.92
N THR A 499 17.98 -28.07 17.41
CA THR A 499 17.58 -29.49 17.23
C THR A 499 17.34 -30.17 18.57
N ARG A 500 18.21 -29.93 19.57
CA ARG A 500 18.03 -30.44 20.94
C ARG A 500 16.77 -29.87 21.60
N LEU A 501 16.50 -28.58 21.41
CA LEU A 501 15.26 -27.95 21.88
C LEU A 501 14.04 -28.61 21.23
N ALA A 502 14.06 -28.80 19.90
CA ALA A 502 12.98 -29.46 19.17
C ALA A 502 12.74 -30.90 19.66
N ASP A 503 13.80 -31.67 19.91
CA ASP A 503 13.68 -33.01 20.49
C ASP A 503 12.99 -32.98 21.86
N LYS A 504 13.34 -32.04 22.73
CA LYS A 504 12.70 -31.90 24.04
C LYS A 504 11.26 -31.41 23.97
N LEU A 505 10.91 -30.60 22.97
CA LEU A 505 9.51 -30.21 22.70
C LEU A 505 8.68 -31.36 22.15
N ILE A 506 9.29 -32.25 21.35
CA ILE A 506 8.64 -33.49 20.88
C ILE A 506 8.47 -34.49 22.02
N ASP A 507 9.48 -34.65 22.89
CA ASP A 507 9.39 -35.45 24.12
C ASP A 507 8.23 -34.96 25.01
N LEU A 508 8.05 -33.63 25.11
CA LEU A 508 6.93 -33.01 25.81
C LEU A 508 5.59 -33.38 25.18
N SER A 509 5.45 -33.30 23.85
CA SER A 509 4.20 -33.62 23.17
C SER A 509 3.85 -35.10 23.19
N ASN A 510 4.85 -35.98 23.24
CA ASN A 510 4.67 -37.44 23.23
C ASN A 510 4.56 -38.04 24.63
N LYS A 511 4.63 -37.25 25.71
CA LYS A 511 4.52 -37.76 27.07
C LYS A 511 3.09 -38.25 27.33
N ASN A 512 2.95 -39.54 27.64
CA ASN A 512 1.68 -40.11 28.09
C ASN A 512 1.31 -39.56 29.47
N VAL A 513 0.15 -38.90 29.56
CA VAL A 513 -0.29 -38.17 30.76
C VAL A 513 -1.04 -39.07 31.77
N GLY A 514 -1.43 -40.30 31.40
CA GLY A 514 -2.23 -41.17 32.28
C GLY A 514 -3.48 -40.45 32.79
N ASP A 515 -3.80 -40.62 34.08
CA ASP A 515 -4.94 -39.97 34.77
C ASP A 515 -4.58 -38.61 35.41
N ALA A 516 -3.38 -38.06 35.16
CA ALA A 516 -2.92 -36.84 35.83
C ALA A 516 -3.48 -35.56 35.17
N ASN A 517 -4.40 -34.86 35.84
CA ASN A 517 -4.97 -33.61 35.35
C ASN A 517 -4.00 -32.40 35.37
N LYS A 518 -2.86 -32.49 36.07
CA LYS A 518 -1.84 -31.42 36.16
C LYS A 518 -0.43 -32.03 36.13
N LEU A 519 0.41 -31.52 35.23
CA LEU A 519 1.83 -31.88 35.15
C LEU A 519 2.67 -30.62 35.39
N SER A 520 3.59 -30.67 36.35
CA SER A 520 4.58 -29.60 36.56
C SER A 520 5.77 -29.75 35.60
N ILE A 521 6.16 -28.67 34.92
CA ILE A 521 7.34 -28.64 34.04
C ILE A 521 8.64 -28.84 34.83
N SER A 522 8.71 -28.36 36.07
CA SER A 522 9.90 -28.49 36.93
C SER A 522 10.21 -29.92 37.32
N GLU A 523 9.19 -30.72 37.60
CA GLU A 523 9.33 -32.11 38.06
C GLU A 523 9.41 -33.08 36.88
N ASN A 524 8.60 -32.86 35.85
CA ASN A 524 8.42 -33.80 34.76
C ASN A 524 9.34 -33.56 33.56
N PHE A 525 9.84 -32.33 33.41
CA PHE A 525 10.59 -31.87 32.25
C PHE A 525 11.78 -31.01 32.67
N SER A 526 12.43 -31.35 33.78
CA SER A 526 13.59 -30.64 34.32
C SER A 526 14.73 -30.48 33.30
N THR A 527 14.87 -31.41 32.35
CA THR A 527 15.87 -31.34 31.27
C THR A 527 15.58 -30.23 30.27
N LEU A 528 14.31 -29.92 29.99
CA LEU A 528 13.92 -28.81 29.12
C LEU A 528 14.24 -27.48 29.81
N LEU A 529 13.93 -27.35 31.10
CA LEU A 529 14.28 -26.17 31.89
C LEU A 529 15.80 -25.98 31.97
N LYS A 530 16.56 -27.03 32.29
CA LYS A 530 18.04 -26.96 32.31
C LYS A 530 18.64 -26.52 30.97
N LEU A 531 18.02 -26.91 29.86
CA LEU A 531 18.46 -26.52 28.52
C LEU A 531 18.16 -25.04 28.24
N ILE A 532 17.02 -24.53 28.71
CA ILE A 532 16.64 -23.11 28.60
C ILE A 532 17.40 -22.23 29.61
N ASP A 533 17.81 -22.77 30.75
CA ASP A 533 18.56 -22.05 31.79
C ASP A 533 20.08 -22.03 31.53
N ASP A 534 20.58 -22.83 30.58
CA ASP A 534 22.00 -22.85 30.22
C ASP A 534 22.41 -21.54 29.54
N ARG A 535 23.40 -20.85 30.12
CA ARG A 535 23.98 -19.61 29.57
C ARG A 535 24.68 -19.80 28.24
N HIS A 536 25.07 -21.04 27.91
CA HIS A 536 25.70 -21.37 26.63
C HIS A 536 24.68 -21.75 25.56
N PHE A 537 23.38 -21.85 25.89
CA PHE A 537 22.34 -22.10 24.92
C PHE A 537 22.23 -20.92 23.95
N SER A 538 22.06 -21.23 22.67
CA SER A 538 21.92 -20.22 21.64
C SER A 538 20.65 -19.37 21.84
N GLN A 539 20.69 -18.09 21.43
CA GLN A 539 19.53 -17.19 21.46
C GLN A 539 18.49 -17.58 20.40
N VAL A 540 17.73 -18.64 20.68
CA VAL A 540 16.60 -19.06 19.84
C VAL A 540 15.44 -18.10 20.07
N MET A 541 14.82 -17.63 18.99
CA MET A 541 13.67 -16.71 19.00
C MET A 541 12.38 -17.48 19.31
N LEU A 542 11.39 -16.88 19.97
CA LEU A 542 10.08 -17.49 20.15
C LEU A 542 9.21 -17.30 18.90
N PRO A 543 8.58 -18.35 18.33
CA PRO A 543 7.91 -18.28 17.03
C PRO A 543 6.53 -17.59 17.10
N LEU A 544 6.49 -16.35 17.60
CA LEU A 544 5.30 -15.52 17.62
C LEU A 544 4.96 -15.09 16.19
N GLN A 545 3.67 -14.99 15.87
CA GLN A 545 3.21 -14.61 14.54
C GLN A 545 3.81 -13.28 14.07
N THR A 546 3.93 -12.30 14.97
CA THR A 546 4.52 -10.98 14.68
C THR A 546 6.00 -11.04 14.30
N GLN A 547 6.72 -12.09 14.71
CA GLN A 547 8.17 -12.25 14.49
C GLN A 547 8.49 -13.12 13.28
N MET A 548 7.53 -13.94 12.84
CA MET A 548 7.63 -14.80 11.68
C MET A 548 7.13 -14.12 10.38
N ILE A 549 6.31 -13.07 10.50
CA ILE A 549 5.79 -12.34 9.34
C ILE A 549 6.82 -11.31 8.86
N VAL A 550 7.21 -11.42 7.59
CA VAL A 550 8.06 -10.47 6.89
C VAL A 550 7.32 -9.13 6.74
N THR A 551 7.94 -8.04 7.19
CA THR A 551 7.45 -6.68 6.94
C THR A 551 8.07 -6.14 5.65
N LEU A 552 7.22 -5.80 4.68
CA LEU A 552 7.66 -5.30 3.38
C LEU A 552 7.77 -3.77 3.38
N PRO A 553 8.77 -3.18 2.70
CA PRO A 553 8.86 -1.74 2.55
C PRO A 553 7.71 -1.20 1.68
N ASN A 554 7.27 0.04 1.95
CA ASN A 554 6.17 0.67 1.22
C ASN A 554 6.61 1.29 -0.14
N CYS A 555 7.91 1.25 -0.47
CA CYS A 555 8.52 1.93 -1.63
C CYS A 555 9.05 0.96 -2.71
N TYR A 556 9.33 1.52 -3.90
CA TYR A 556 10.10 0.84 -4.95
C TYR A 556 11.54 0.61 -4.47
N PHE A 557 12.16 -0.49 -4.90
CA PHE A 557 13.50 -0.86 -4.44
C PHE A 557 14.52 0.24 -4.74
N SER A 558 15.12 0.78 -3.68
CA SER A 558 16.31 1.63 -3.65
C SER A 558 17.48 0.82 -3.08
N GLN A 559 18.73 1.21 -3.34
CA GLN A 559 19.90 0.46 -2.84
C GLN A 559 19.92 0.30 -1.30
N SER A 560 19.22 1.17 -0.56
CA SER A 560 19.01 1.08 0.90
C SER A 560 18.06 -0.03 1.36
N ASP A 561 17.30 -0.67 0.46
CA ASP A 561 16.34 -1.72 0.83
C ASP A 561 16.98 -3.11 1.01
N PHE A 562 18.25 -3.29 0.64
CA PHE A 562 19.00 -4.50 0.99
C PHE A 562 19.26 -4.59 2.50
N ASP A 563 19.32 -3.45 3.19
CA ASP A 563 19.51 -3.32 4.64
C ASP A 563 18.18 -3.10 5.40
N HIS A 564 17.04 -3.27 4.72
CA HIS A 564 15.72 -3.14 5.36
C HIS A 564 15.57 -4.18 6.47
N ASN A 565 15.24 -3.71 7.69
CA ASN A 565 14.91 -4.63 8.77
C ASN A 565 13.52 -5.25 8.55
N ALA A 566 13.52 -6.42 7.90
CA ALA A 566 12.32 -7.18 7.60
C ALA A 566 11.56 -7.66 8.85
N PHE A 567 12.20 -7.67 10.03
CA PHE A 567 11.64 -8.16 11.29
C PHE A 567 11.82 -7.11 12.40
N SER A 568 10.73 -6.43 12.75
CA SER A 568 10.78 -5.27 13.65
C SER A 568 11.06 -5.60 15.13
N PHE A 569 10.86 -6.86 15.55
CA PHE A 569 11.04 -7.31 16.94
C PHE A 569 11.57 -8.73 17.03
N HIS A 570 12.56 -8.97 17.90
CA HIS A 570 13.05 -10.30 18.26
C HIS A 570 12.87 -10.53 19.76
N THR A 571 12.00 -11.47 20.14
CA THR A 571 11.88 -11.94 21.52
C THR A 571 12.57 -13.29 21.60
N SER A 572 13.69 -13.35 22.31
CA SER A 572 14.42 -14.60 22.50
C SER A 572 13.80 -15.43 23.63
N ILE A 573 13.97 -16.74 23.60
CA ILE A 573 13.51 -17.64 24.68
C ILE A 573 14.13 -17.26 26.03
N HIS A 574 15.30 -16.61 26.04
CA HIS A 574 15.95 -16.09 27.25
C HIS A 574 15.54 -14.68 27.66
N THR A 575 14.53 -14.06 27.02
CA THR A 575 13.97 -12.81 27.56
C THR A 575 13.25 -13.13 28.86
N ARG A 576 13.99 -13.07 29.97
CA ARG A 576 13.41 -12.88 31.29
C ARG A 576 12.61 -11.58 31.22
N LEU A 577 11.29 -11.70 31.31
CA LEU A 577 10.40 -10.59 31.63
C LEU A 577 10.76 -10.00 32.99
#